data_AF-A0A810L9G0-F1
#
_entry.id   AF-A0A810L9G0-F1
#
_cell.length_a   1.000
_cell.length_b   1.000
_cell.length_c   1.000
_cell.angle_alpha   90.00
_cell.angle_beta   90.00
_cell.angle_gamma   90.00
#
_symmetry.space_group_name_H-M   'P 1'
#
loop_
_entity.id
_entity.type
_entity.pdbx_description
1 polymer ?
#
loop_
_entity_poly.entity_id
_entity_poly.type
_entity_poly.pdbx_seq_one_letter_code
_entity_poly.pdbx_strand_id
1 'polypeptide(L)'
;MPLDVLVTDTDWKSPDAWNGWEFDPAYFPDPKGYLDWAKRQGIHATLNVHPSVQQADPKFAAAQATAQGRLTPSESCGSDTVHNGQCYVFDWSDPHQLEAYFGLHDSIQQLGVDFWWLDYCCENSQASMPGITPDAWINGNYAWQREKLGLRGFVLSRIGSSLTAGGYSGSSALPSGPWADHRYAAHFTADTDSTWDELANEVAFTPAEGAGIGESNVSHDIGGFHGKHLADDLYARWVQFGAFQPVLRLHSSHGDRLPWDYAGAAKDSAERFLRLRESLVPYTYSLARQANATGLPITRALYLAYPDQPDAYQFASTEYLYGPNVLVAPVTTPGEQADTTVWFPPGTWTDWFTGEQVTGPATRTVHTDLSTMPVFVRSGGIVTTRTGDVSGDTGHPLTAATATIATGGDGRVSLYEDAGDGNGYQHGQSATTALSYTERGGATRLTIGSRRGGYPGAVDTRTWTVRLLHADRPTRVTVDGRALAARDTGPGWSYPGGTLTVRLPAGTTSAPHRVDVR
;
A
#
# COMPACT_ATOMS: atom_id res chain seq x y z
N MET A 1 -5.16 11.98 -12.36
CA MET A 1 -5.10 11.17 -11.13
C MET A 1 -3.98 10.17 -11.30
N PRO A 2 -3.14 9.95 -10.27
CA PRO A 2 -2.18 8.87 -10.32
C PRO A 2 -2.90 7.52 -10.35
N LEU A 3 -2.38 6.57 -11.13
CA LEU A 3 -2.91 5.22 -11.27
C LEU A 3 -1.77 4.26 -11.66
N ASP A 4 -1.48 3.30 -10.80
CA ASP A 4 -0.44 2.29 -11.01
C ASP A 4 -0.98 0.91 -11.35
N VAL A 5 -2.20 0.60 -10.92
CA VAL A 5 -2.76 -0.76 -10.99
C VAL A 5 -4.22 -0.70 -11.46
N LEU A 6 -4.55 -1.52 -12.45
CA LEU A 6 -5.92 -1.86 -12.81
C LEU A 6 -6.23 -3.28 -12.34
N VAL A 7 -7.30 -3.41 -11.56
CA VAL A 7 -7.82 -4.68 -11.06
C VAL A 7 -9.06 -5.02 -11.87
N THR A 8 -9.06 -6.15 -12.56
CA THR A 8 -10.23 -6.65 -13.28
C THR A 8 -10.90 -7.74 -12.48
N ASP A 9 -12.15 -7.49 -12.07
CA ASP A 9 -12.99 -8.43 -11.36
C ASP A 9 -13.55 -9.53 -12.28
N THR A 10 -14.32 -10.45 -11.73
CA THR A 10 -14.95 -11.65 -12.30
C THR A 10 -15.39 -11.60 -13.78
N ASP A 11 -15.94 -10.48 -14.25
CA ASP A 11 -16.52 -10.33 -15.60
C ASP A 11 -15.55 -10.62 -16.77
N TRP A 12 -14.24 -10.70 -16.53
CA TRP A 12 -13.32 -11.14 -17.58
C TRP A 12 -13.48 -12.61 -17.97
N LYS A 13 -14.08 -13.45 -17.11
CA LYS A 13 -14.09 -14.91 -17.25
C LYS A 13 -15.23 -15.44 -18.13
N SER A 14 -14.95 -16.55 -18.81
CA SER A 14 -15.86 -17.33 -19.63
C SER A 14 -15.54 -18.84 -19.50
N PRO A 15 -16.51 -19.76 -19.63
CA PRO A 15 -17.94 -19.57 -19.93
C PRO A 15 -18.78 -19.05 -18.75
N ASP A 16 -18.17 -18.90 -17.58
CA ASP A 16 -18.80 -18.42 -16.36
C ASP A 16 -17.94 -17.34 -15.71
N ALA A 17 -18.58 -16.28 -15.23
CA ALA A 17 -17.91 -15.12 -14.64
C ALA A 17 -17.18 -15.44 -13.32
N TRP A 18 -17.53 -16.53 -12.63
CA TRP A 18 -16.90 -16.90 -11.37
C TRP A 18 -15.72 -17.84 -11.57
N ASN A 19 -15.96 -18.96 -12.25
CA ASN A 19 -15.06 -20.11 -12.34
C ASN A 19 -14.81 -20.60 -13.79
N GLY A 20 -14.96 -19.70 -14.76
CA GLY A 20 -14.37 -19.82 -16.08
C GLY A 20 -12.88 -19.39 -16.11
N TRP A 21 -12.13 -19.95 -17.04
CA TRP A 21 -10.69 -19.74 -17.20
C TRP A 21 -10.29 -19.27 -18.60
N GLU A 22 -11.26 -18.79 -19.37
CA GLU A 22 -11.04 -18.09 -20.63
C GLU A 22 -11.50 -16.63 -20.53
N PHE A 23 -10.95 -15.76 -21.38
CA PHE A 23 -11.49 -14.40 -21.49
C PHE A 23 -12.85 -14.41 -22.18
N ASP A 24 -13.83 -13.68 -21.64
CA ASP A 24 -15.10 -13.44 -22.32
C ASP A 24 -14.86 -12.53 -23.54
N PRO A 25 -15.05 -13.04 -24.78
CA PRO A 25 -14.80 -12.28 -25.99
C PRO A 25 -15.80 -11.12 -26.20
N ALA A 26 -16.93 -11.10 -25.48
CA ALA A 26 -17.89 -9.99 -25.53
C ALA A 26 -17.34 -8.73 -24.84
N TYR A 27 -16.61 -8.91 -23.74
CA TYR A 27 -15.99 -7.81 -22.98
C TYR A 27 -14.53 -7.59 -23.36
N PHE A 28 -13.79 -8.66 -23.62
CA PHE A 28 -12.36 -8.67 -23.94
C PHE A 28 -12.10 -9.34 -25.29
N PRO A 29 -12.48 -8.72 -26.42
CA PRO A 29 -12.27 -9.29 -27.76
C PRO A 29 -10.78 -9.38 -28.16
N ASP A 30 -9.91 -8.59 -27.52
CA ASP A 30 -8.45 -8.65 -27.66
C ASP A 30 -7.76 -8.55 -26.28
N PRO A 31 -7.72 -9.66 -25.50
CA PRO A 31 -7.14 -9.66 -24.17
C PRO A 31 -5.66 -9.25 -24.14
N LYS A 32 -4.92 -9.66 -25.17
CA LYS A 32 -3.51 -9.28 -25.31
C LYS A 32 -3.38 -7.77 -25.56
N GLY A 33 -4.20 -7.22 -26.44
CA GLY A 33 -4.25 -5.78 -26.71
C GLY A 33 -4.58 -4.96 -25.47
N TYR A 34 -5.50 -5.44 -24.62
CA TYR A 34 -5.82 -4.84 -23.33
C TYR A 34 -4.62 -4.80 -22.37
N LEU A 35 -3.96 -5.94 -22.13
CA LEU A 35 -2.80 -6.01 -21.25
C LEU A 35 -1.59 -5.23 -21.80
N ASP A 36 -1.34 -5.30 -23.11
CA ASP A 36 -0.31 -4.50 -23.77
C ASP A 36 -0.60 -3.00 -23.68
N TRP A 37 -1.88 -2.60 -23.74
CA TRP A 37 -2.29 -1.21 -23.54
C TRP A 37 -1.98 -0.74 -22.11
N ALA A 38 -2.38 -1.50 -21.09
CA ALA A 38 -2.12 -1.17 -19.69
C ALA A 38 -0.61 -0.98 -19.47
N LYS A 39 0.20 -1.93 -19.95
CA LYS A 39 1.66 -1.85 -19.89
C LYS A 39 2.24 -0.61 -20.57
N ARG A 40 1.71 -0.21 -21.75
CA ARG A 40 2.14 1.03 -22.44
C ARG A 40 1.78 2.30 -21.67
N GLN A 41 0.72 2.27 -20.85
CA GLN A 41 0.37 3.37 -19.96
C GLN A 41 1.20 3.39 -18.67
N GLY A 42 2.06 2.39 -18.44
CA GLY A 42 2.75 2.21 -17.17
C GLY A 42 1.83 1.70 -16.05
N ILE A 43 0.77 0.99 -16.41
CA ILE A 43 -0.21 0.45 -15.46
C ILE A 43 -0.03 -1.06 -15.39
N HIS A 44 0.09 -1.59 -14.18
CA HIS A 44 0.05 -3.02 -13.92
C HIS A 44 -1.38 -3.55 -13.97
N ALA A 45 -1.58 -4.73 -14.55
CA ALA A 45 -2.90 -5.36 -14.65
C ALA A 45 -2.95 -6.68 -13.87
N THR A 46 -4.00 -6.84 -13.06
CA THR A 46 -4.31 -8.08 -12.35
C THR A 46 -5.72 -8.54 -12.65
N LEU A 47 -5.94 -9.84 -12.50
CA LEU A 47 -7.20 -10.52 -12.71
C LEU A 47 -7.63 -11.21 -11.41
N ASN A 48 -8.89 -11.03 -11.04
CA ASN A 48 -9.56 -11.84 -10.02
C ASN A 48 -9.63 -13.30 -10.48
N VAL A 49 -9.29 -14.25 -9.61
CA VAL A 49 -9.44 -15.70 -9.84
C VAL A 49 -10.02 -16.39 -8.61
N HIS A 50 -10.76 -17.46 -8.88
CA HIS A 50 -11.38 -18.31 -7.87
C HIS A 50 -10.79 -19.71 -7.92
N PRO A 51 -10.77 -20.44 -6.81
CA PRO A 51 -10.14 -21.75 -6.73
C PRO A 51 -11.05 -22.89 -7.24
N SER A 52 -11.71 -22.73 -8.39
CA SER A 52 -12.55 -23.79 -8.97
C SER A 52 -12.60 -23.68 -10.49
N VAL A 53 -13.07 -24.74 -11.16
CA VAL A 53 -13.23 -24.78 -12.62
C VAL A 53 -14.58 -25.39 -12.99
N GLN A 54 -15.28 -24.80 -13.96
CA GLN A 54 -16.52 -25.37 -14.46
C GLN A 54 -16.30 -26.57 -15.38
N GLN A 55 -17.20 -27.55 -15.35
CA GLN A 55 -17.16 -28.70 -16.26
C GLN A 55 -17.26 -28.28 -17.74
N ALA A 56 -18.00 -27.20 -18.02
CA ALA A 56 -18.17 -26.65 -19.36
C ALA A 56 -16.95 -25.85 -19.84
N ASP A 57 -15.98 -25.56 -18.97
CA ASP A 57 -14.79 -24.82 -19.32
C ASP A 57 -13.92 -25.60 -20.32
N PRO A 58 -13.42 -24.98 -21.41
CA PRO A 58 -12.57 -25.66 -22.38
C PRO A 58 -11.30 -26.29 -21.79
N LYS A 59 -10.78 -25.75 -20.67
CA LYS A 59 -9.59 -26.26 -19.98
C LYS A 59 -9.90 -27.38 -19.00
N PHE A 60 -11.17 -27.64 -18.67
CA PHE A 60 -11.55 -28.64 -17.66
C PHE A 60 -11.02 -30.04 -17.98
N ALA A 61 -11.16 -30.52 -19.23
CA ALA A 61 -10.72 -31.86 -19.60
C ALA A 61 -9.21 -32.05 -19.40
N ALA A 62 -8.41 -31.03 -19.71
CA ALA A 62 -6.97 -31.03 -19.48
C ALA A 62 -6.64 -30.99 -17.98
N ALA A 63 -7.28 -30.10 -17.22
CA ALA A 63 -7.11 -30.02 -15.77
C ALA A 63 -7.46 -31.35 -15.08
N GLN A 64 -8.57 -31.98 -15.47
CA GLN A 64 -9.00 -33.28 -14.95
C GLN A 64 -7.99 -34.38 -15.29
N ALA A 65 -7.43 -34.38 -16.50
CA ALA A 65 -6.39 -35.33 -16.90
C ALA A 65 -5.10 -35.15 -16.10
N THR A 66 -4.63 -33.91 -15.92
CA THR A 66 -3.45 -33.57 -15.11
C THR A 66 -3.64 -34.00 -13.65
N ALA A 67 -4.84 -33.78 -13.10
CA ALA A 67 -5.25 -34.23 -11.77
C ALA A 67 -5.44 -35.76 -11.64
N GLN A 68 -5.22 -36.53 -12.71
CA GLN A 68 -5.45 -37.98 -12.78
C GLN A 68 -6.90 -38.39 -12.50
N GLY A 69 -7.85 -37.57 -12.91
CA GLY A 69 -9.28 -37.81 -12.69
C GLY A 69 -9.75 -37.55 -11.26
N ARG A 70 -8.95 -36.87 -10.42
CA ARG A 70 -9.19 -36.71 -8.98
C ARG A 70 -9.74 -35.35 -8.55
N LEU A 71 -10.07 -34.43 -9.48
CA LEU A 71 -10.84 -33.25 -9.09
C LEU A 71 -12.23 -33.69 -8.65
N THR A 72 -12.73 -33.06 -7.59
CA THR A 72 -13.99 -33.45 -6.96
C THR A 72 -15.10 -32.50 -7.42
N PRO A 73 -16.26 -33.02 -7.88
CA PRO A 73 -17.40 -32.16 -8.14
C PRO A 73 -17.84 -31.49 -6.83
N SER A 74 -18.13 -30.19 -6.88
CA SER A 74 -18.65 -29.44 -5.74
C SER A 74 -19.99 -28.80 -6.11
N GLU A 75 -20.87 -28.68 -5.11
CA GLU A 75 -22.10 -27.87 -5.21
C GLU A 75 -21.85 -26.42 -4.73
N SER A 76 -20.68 -26.16 -4.16
CA SER A 76 -20.25 -24.86 -3.64
C SER A 76 -18.92 -24.47 -4.29
N CYS A 77 -19.04 -23.64 -5.32
CA CYS A 77 -17.92 -23.02 -6.04
C CYS A 77 -18.12 -21.50 -6.18
N GLY A 78 -18.94 -20.90 -5.32
CA GLY A 78 -19.27 -19.47 -5.33
C GLY A 78 -20.50 -19.19 -4.46
N SER A 79 -20.79 -17.91 -4.25
CA SER A 79 -21.79 -17.42 -3.28
C SER A 79 -23.19 -17.17 -3.89
N ASP A 80 -23.36 -17.22 -5.22
CA ASP A 80 -24.61 -16.82 -5.87
C ASP A 80 -25.12 -17.80 -6.94
N THR A 81 -26.45 -17.82 -7.08
CA THR A 81 -27.28 -18.67 -7.99
C THR A 81 -27.01 -18.54 -9.51
N VAL A 82 -25.90 -17.92 -9.93
CA VAL A 82 -25.56 -17.64 -11.34
C VAL A 82 -24.68 -18.72 -11.98
N HIS A 83 -24.34 -19.78 -11.23
CA HIS A 83 -23.55 -20.89 -11.78
C HIS A 83 -24.40 -21.81 -12.67
N ASN A 84 -24.11 -21.80 -13.97
CA ASN A 84 -24.72 -22.74 -14.91
C ASN A 84 -23.89 -24.02 -15.02
N GLY A 85 -24.12 -24.97 -14.12
CA GLY A 85 -23.63 -26.35 -14.28
C GLY A 85 -22.71 -26.85 -13.17
N GLN A 86 -22.14 -28.04 -13.39
CA GLN A 86 -21.27 -28.70 -12.42
C GLN A 86 -19.89 -28.02 -12.40
N CYS A 87 -19.39 -27.71 -11.21
CA CYS A 87 -18.03 -27.22 -11.01
C CYS A 87 -17.18 -28.24 -10.23
N TYR A 88 -15.87 -28.05 -10.28
CA TYR A 88 -14.88 -28.91 -9.64
C TYR A 88 -13.89 -28.08 -8.82
N VAL A 89 -13.49 -28.64 -7.68
CA VAL A 89 -12.56 -28.03 -6.71
C VAL A 89 -11.24 -28.81 -6.63
N PHE A 90 -10.24 -28.18 -6.02
CA PHE A 90 -8.87 -28.67 -5.94
C PHE A 90 -8.49 -28.99 -4.49
N ASP A 91 -7.73 -30.07 -4.32
CA ASP A 91 -6.89 -30.27 -3.14
C ASP A 91 -5.45 -29.85 -3.47
N TRP A 92 -5.08 -28.65 -3.05
CA TRP A 92 -3.76 -28.05 -3.34
C TRP A 92 -2.60 -28.78 -2.68
N SER A 93 -2.86 -29.67 -1.74
CA SER A 93 -1.82 -30.53 -1.16
C SER A 93 -1.49 -31.74 -2.04
N ASP A 94 -2.36 -32.08 -3.00
CA ASP A 94 -2.05 -33.04 -4.05
C ASP A 94 -1.26 -32.34 -5.18
N PRO A 95 -0.01 -32.76 -5.46
CA PRO A 95 0.82 -32.09 -6.45
C PRO A 95 0.23 -32.10 -7.86
N HIS A 96 -0.56 -33.12 -8.23
CA HIS A 96 -1.20 -33.19 -9.54
C HIS A 96 -2.40 -32.26 -9.65
N GLN A 97 -3.15 -32.06 -8.56
CA GLN A 97 -4.26 -31.09 -8.55
C GLN A 97 -3.74 -29.66 -8.48
N LEU A 98 -2.64 -29.42 -7.75
CA LEU A 98 -1.94 -28.14 -7.74
C LEU A 98 -1.40 -27.78 -9.13
N GLU A 99 -0.77 -28.75 -9.82
CA GLU A 99 -0.33 -28.59 -11.20
C GLU A 99 -1.50 -28.32 -12.14
N ALA A 100 -2.62 -29.03 -11.98
CA ALA A 100 -3.84 -28.77 -12.75
C ALA A 100 -4.36 -27.34 -12.53
N TYR A 101 -4.38 -26.84 -11.29
CA TYR A 101 -4.82 -25.50 -10.96
C TYR A 101 -3.94 -24.42 -11.60
N PHE A 102 -2.61 -24.52 -11.48
CA PHE A 102 -1.71 -23.56 -12.11
C PHE A 102 -1.68 -23.68 -13.64
N GLY A 103 -1.93 -24.88 -14.19
CA GLY A 103 -2.10 -25.07 -15.63
C GLY A 103 -3.27 -24.25 -16.22
N LEU A 104 -4.30 -23.93 -15.42
CA LEU A 104 -5.39 -23.04 -15.86
C LEU A 104 -4.90 -21.60 -16.11
N HIS A 105 -3.84 -21.17 -15.42
CA HIS A 105 -3.28 -19.83 -15.50
C HIS A 105 -2.33 -19.66 -16.69
N ASP A 106 -1.70 -20.74 -17.16
CA ASP A 106 -0.55 -20.67 -18.08
C ASP A 106 -0.82 -19.84 -19.34
N SER A 107 -1.94 -20.08 -20.04
CA SER A 107 -2.26 -19.32 -21.25
C SER A 107 -2.53 -17.84 -20.98
N ILE A 108 -3.08 -17.52 -19.82
CA ILE A 108 -3.40 -16.15 -19.41
C ILE A 108 -2.13 -15.42 -18.94
N GLN A 109 -1.27 -16.09 -18.17
CA GLN A 109 0.00 -15.55 -17.71
C GLN A 109 0.91 -15.16 -18.89
N GLN A 110 0.88 -15.92 -19.99
CA GLN A 110 1.60 -15.61 -21.23
C GLN A 110 1.13 -14.32 -21.92
N LEU A 111 -0.08 -13.85 -21.64
CA LEU A 111 -0.59 -12.58 -22.17
C LEU A 111 0.01 -11.36 -21.47
N GLY A 112 0.58 -11.54 -20.28
CA GLY A 112 1.31 -10.49 -19.55
C GLY A 112 0.60 -9.98 -18.29
N VAL A 113 -0.17 -10.80 -17.59
CA VAL A 113 -0.75 -10.46 -16.28
C VAL A 113 0.36 -10.19 -15.25
N ASP A 114 0.30 -9.04 -14.58
CA ASP A 114 1.34 -8.55 -13.69
C ASP A 114 1.31 -9.16 -12.31
N PHE A 115 0.19 -9.64 -11.80
CA PHE A 115 0.05 -10.46 -10.57
C PHE A 115 -1.37 -11.02 -10.49
N TRP A 116 -1.66 -11.85 -9.49
CA TRP A 116 -2.98 -12.48 -9.33
C TRP A 116 -3.70 -11.96 -8.09
N TRP A 117 -5.01 -11.77 -8.22
CA TRP A 117 -5.93 -11.61 -7.11
C TRP A 117 -6.66 -12.93 -6.88
N LEU A 118 -6.24 -13.69 -5.86
CA LEU A 118 -6.93 -14.90 -5.44
C LEU A 118 -8.03 -14.52 -4.45
N ASP A 119 -9.27 -14.53 -4.91
CA ASP A 119 -10.43 -14.26 -4.08
C ASP A 119 -10.99 -15.55 -3.48
N TYR A 120 -10.20 -16.18 -2.62
CA TYR A 120 -10.63 -17.39 -1.93
C TYR A 120 -11.49 -16.99 -0.73
N CYS A 121 -12.72 -17.51 -0.62
CA CYS A 121 -13.56 -17.32 0.57
C CYS A 121 -14.63 -18.40 0.75
N CYS A 122 -15.11 -18.96 -0.37
CA CYS A 122 -16.47 -19.46 -0.44
C CYS A 122 -16.59 -20.77 -1.27
N GLU A 123 -15.46 -21.40 -1.57
CA GLU A 123 -15.38 -22.67 -2.30
C GLU A 123 -14.72 -23.78 -1.48
N ASN A 124 -15.06 -25.03 -1.81
CA ASN A 124 -14.56 -26.21 -1.12
C ASN A 124 -13.14 -26.65 -1.54
N SER A 125 -12.39 -25.81 -2.25
CA SER A 125 -10.96 -26.09 -2.47
C SER A 125 -10.21 -26.04 -1.15
N GLN A 126 -9.24 -26.94 -0.98
CA GLN A 126 -8.64 -27.23 0.32
C GLN A 126 -7.17 -27.61 0.21
N ALA A 127 -6.55 -27.82 1.36
CA ALA A 127 -5.30 -28.57 1.49
C ALA A 127 -5.53 -29.68 2.52
N SER A 128 -5.63 -30.94 2.08
CA SER A 128 -5.90 -32.06 2.99
C SER A 128 -4.70 -32.55 3.80
N MET A 129 -3.49 -32.15 3.42
CA MET A 129 -2.27 -32.50 4.16
C MET A 129 -2.32 -31.97 5.61
N PRO A 130 -2.09 -32.83 6.62
CA PRO A 130 -2.16 -32.42 8.02
C PRO A 130 -1.15 -31.32 8.38
N GLY A 131 -1.61 -30.34 9.16
CA GLY A 131 -0.77 -29.26 9.69
C GLY A 131 -0.52 -28.09 8.74
N ILE A 132 -1.23 -28.04 7.61
CA ILE A 132 -1.17 -26.95 6.64
C ILE A 132 -2.47 -26.14 6.68
N THR A 133 -2.34 -24.81 6.76
CA THR A 133 -3.45 -23.89 6.51
C THR A 133 -3.61 -23.73 5.00
N PRO A 134 -4.80 -23.99 4.41
CA PRO A 134 -5.00 -23.88 2.97
C PRO A 134 -4.61 -22.51 2.40
N ASP A 135 -4.96 -21.41 3.09
CA ASP A 135 -4.62 -20.04 2.67
C ASP A 135 -3.10 -19.85 2.49
N ALA A 136 -2.34 -20.06 3.56
CA ALA A 136 -0.88 -19.95 3.53
C ALA A 136 -0.22 -20.85 2.50
N TRP A 137 -0.80 -22.04 2.25
CA TRP A 137 -0.28 -22.97 1.25
C TRP A 137 -0.49 -22.47 -0.17
N ILE A 138 -1.72 -22.08 -0.52
CA ILE A 138 -1.98 -21.62 -1.88
C ILE A 138 -1.32 -20.28 -2.14
N ASN A 139 -1.31 -19.37 -1.16
CA ASN A 139 -0.65 -18.07 -1.26
C ASN A 139 0.86 -18.24 -1.45
N GLY A 140 1.49 -19.15 -0.72
CA GLY A 140 2.90 -19.52 -0.91
C GLY A 140 3.17 -20.06 -2.32
N ASN A 141 2.29 -20.90 -2.84
CA ASN A 141 2.44 -21.42 -4.20
C ASN A 141 2.31 -20.33 -5.26
N TYR A 142 1.37 -19.38 -5.14
CA TYR A 142 1.34 -18.22 -6.03
C TYR A 142 2.65 -17.44 -5.97
N ALA A 143 3.14 -17.12 -4.77
CA ALA A 143 4.41 -16.41 -4.60
C ALA A 143 5.58 -17.15 -5.26
N TRP A 144 5.70 -18.48 -5.09
CA TRP A 144 6.76 -19.27 -5.72
C TRP A 144 6.64 -19.36 -7.23
N GLN A 145 5.42 -19.48 -7.79
CA GLN A 145 5.25 -19.47 -9.25
C GLN A 145 5.71 -18.15 -9.86
N ARG A 146 5.44 -17.04 -9.18
CA ARG A 146 5.90 -15.70 -9.56
C ARG A 146 7.42 -15.59 -9.50
N GLU A 147 8.05 -16.09 -8.45
CA GLU A 147 9.50 -16.12 -8.32
C GLU A 147 10.18 -16.95 -9.42
N LYS A 148 9.59 -18.06 -9.86
CA LYS A 148 10.09 -18.86 -11.00
C LYS A 148 10.09 -18.08 -12.31
N LEU A 149 9.20 -17.11 -12.46
CA LEU A 149 9.15 -16.18 -13.61
C LEU A 149 10.15 -15.02 -13.46
N GLY A 150 10.94 -14.98 -12.37
CA GLY A 150 11.86 -13.90 -12.06
C GLY A 150 11.18 -12.64 -11.53
N LEU A 151 9.88 -12.72 -11.20
CA LEU A 151 9.06 -11.64 -10.66
C LEU A 151 9.07 -11.66 -9.13
N ARG A 152 8.63 -10.57 -8.51
CA ARG A 152 8.43 -10.54 -7.05
C ARG A 152 7.33 -11.53 -6.65
N GLY A 153 7.63 -12.39 -5.69
CA GLY A 153 6.70 -13.39 -5.16
C GLY A 153 5.69 -12.79 -4.19
N PHE A 154 4.44 -12.66 -4.63
CA PHE A 154 3.29 -12.38 -3.76
C PHE A 154 1.98 -12.72 -4.48
N VAL A 155 0.87 -12.68 -3.74
CA VAL A 155 -0.50 -12.73 -4.26
C VAL A 155 -1.37 -11.70 -3.51
N LEU A 156 -2.32 -11.05 -4.20
CA LEU A 156 -3.38 -10.31 -3.50
C LEU A 156 -4.43 -11.33 -3.08
N SER A 157 -4.58 -11.59 -1.77
CA SER A 157 -5.52 -12.61 -1.29
C SER A 157 -6.04 -12.31 0.11
N ARG A 158 -7.16 -12.90 0.48
CA ARG A 158 -7.66 -12.91 1.85
C ARG A 158 -6.78 -13.85 2.68
N ILE A 159 -6.58 -13.51 3.96
CA ILE A 159 -5.96 -14.43 4.93
C ILE A 159 -7.08 -14.93 5.84
N GLY A 160 -7.05 -16.20 6.22
CA GLY A 160 -8.09 -16.79 7.06
C GLY A 160 -9.37 -17.18 6.33
N SER A 161 -9.42 -17.17 5.00
CA SER A 161 -10.59 -17.63 4.23
C SER A 161 -10.89 -19.12 4.42
N SER A 162 -9.86 -19.94 4.57
CA SER A 162 -10.00 -21.34 4.96
C SER A 162 -10.63 -21.51 6.34
N LEU A 163 -10.61 -20.46 7.18
CA LEU A 163 -11.31 -20.43 8.46
C LEU A 163 -12.79 -20.07 8.26
N THR A 164 -13.17 -19.31 7.22
CA THR A 164 -14.55 -18.86 6.98
C THR A 164 -15.44 -19.87 6.28
N ALA A 165 -14.88 -20.84 5.56
CA ALA A 165 -15.61 -22.01 5.04
C ALA A 165 -16.25 -22.88 6.16
N GLY A 166 -16.05 -22.51 7.43
CA GLY A 166 -16.83 -22.96 8.58
C GLY A 166 -16.65 -22.15 9.89
N GLY A 167 -16.15 -20.91 9.90
CA GLY A 167 -15.72 -20.34 11.19
C GLY A 167 -15.05 -18.96 11.24
N TYR A 168 -15.84 -17.89 11.11
CA TYR A 168 -15.84 -16.87 12.17
C TYR A 168 -16.84 -17.18 13.30
N SER A 169 -17.80 -18.08 13.03
CA SER A 169 -18.87 -18.52 13.96
C SER A 169 -18.65 -19.94 14.53
N GLY A 170 -17.59 -20.62 14.11
CA GLY A 170 -17.25 -21.98 14.54
C GLY A 170 -16.31 -21.96 15.73
N SER A 171 -16.62 -22.74 16.78
CA SER A 171 -15.80 -22.85 18.00
C SER A 171 -14.54 -23.71 17.85
N SER A 172 -14.22 -24.16 16.63
CA SER A 172 -13.08 -25.06 16.36
C SER A 172 -11.86 -24.25 15.94
N ALA A 173 -10.87 -24.15 16.83
CA ALA A 173 -9.58 -23.58 16.49
C ALA A 173 -8.89 -24.42 15.40
N LEU A 174 -8.48 -23.82 14.28
CA LEU A 174 -7.54 -24.48 13.38
C LEU A 174 -6.15 -24.51 14.05
N PRO A 175 -5.48 -25.67 14.11
CA PRO A 175 -4.19 -25.82 14.80
C PRO A 175 -3.09 -24.89 14.31
N SER A 176 -3.17 -24.38 13.06
CA SER A 176 -2.10 -23.65 12.39
C SER A 176 -2.38 -22.17 12.09
N GLY A 177 -3.63 -21.69 12.20
CA GLY A 177 -4.07 -20.30 11.95
C GLY A 177 -3.52 -19.65 10.65
N PRO A 178 -3.70 -18.33 10.44
CA PRO A 178 -3.14 -17.59 9.29
C PRO A 178 -1.67 -17.17 9.52
N TRP A 179 -0.97 -17.81 10.47
CA TRP A 179 0.27 -17.31 11.09
C TRP A 179 1.53 -17.29 10.19
N ALA A 180 1.37 -17.43 8.88
CA ALA A 180 2.45 -17.39 7.89
C ALA A 180 2.11 -16.59 6.62
N ASP A 181 0.89 -16.10 6.47
CA ASP A 181 0.44 -15.44 5.24
C ASP A 181 1.19 -14.13 4.95
N HIS A 182 1.70 -13.44 5.98
CA HIS A 182 2.59 -12.26 5.83
C HIS A 182 3.83 -12.48 4.96
N ARG A 183 4.18 -13.75 4.67
CA ARG A 183 5.29 -14.10 3.78
C ARG A 183 4.94 -14.01 2.30
N TYR A 184 3.64 -14.09 1.96
CA TYR A 184 3.18 -14.34 0.60
C TYR A 184 2.02 -13.44 0.16
N ALA A 185 1.14 -13.06 1.08
CA ALA A 185 -0.04 -12.28 0.76
C ALA A 185 0.22 -10.77 0.88
N ALA A 186 -0.33 -10.02 -0.07
CA ALA A 186 -0.93 -8.73 0.26
C ALA A 186 -2.36 -9.03 0.70
N HIS A 187 -2.63 -8.91 1.99
CA HIS A 187 -3.93 -9.22 2.58
C HIS A 187 -4.96 -8.16 2.19
N PHE A 188 -6.19 -8.54 1.83
CA PHE A 188 -7.31 -7.60 1.80
C PHE A 188 -8.44 -7.98 2.76
N THR A 189 -9.07 -6.97 3.38
CA THR A 189 -10.09 -7.13 4.44
C THR A 189 -11.48 -7.51 3.95
N ALA A 190 -11.58 -7.94 2.69
CA ALA A 190 -12.81 -8.44 2.07
C ALA A 190 -13.96 -7.41 1.99
N ASP A 191 -15.17 -7.94 1.91
CA ASP A 191 -16.41 -7.28 1.52
C ASP A 191 -16.98 -6.41 2.65
N THR A 192 -16.30 -5.29 2.96
CA THR A 192 -16.68 -4.41 4.07
C THR A 192 -17.91 -3.55 3.76
N ASP A 193 -18.71 -3.25 4.79
CA ASP A 193 -19.85 -2.33 4.67
C ASP A 193 -19.36 -0.88 4.60
N SER A 194 -19.96 -0.07 3.71
CA SER A 194 -19.54 1.33 3.57
C SER A 194 -20.14 2.25 4.65
N THR A 195 -19.62 2.16 5.87
CA THR A 195 -20.08 2.92 7.04
C THR A 195 -18.94 3.60 7.79
N TRP A 196 -19.28 4.59 8.63
CA TRP A 196 -18.31 5.26 9.50
C TRP A 196 -17.70 4.33 10.55
N ASP A 197 -18.50 3.41 11.08
CA ASP A 197 -18.04 2.43 12.08
C ASP A 197 -17.02 1.46 11.45
N GLU A 198 -17.24 1.07 10.19
CA GLU A 198 -16.30 0.23 9.46
C GLU A 198 -15.01 0.98 9.12
N LEU A 199 -15.09 2.23 8.65
CA LEU A 199 -13.91 3.08 8.49
C LEU A 199 -13.12 3.18 9.83
N ALA A 200 -13.81 3.32 10.96
CA ALA A 200 -13.16 3.33 12.27
C ALA A 200 -12.52 1.98 12.63
N ASN A 201 -13.13 0.87 12.22
CA ASN A 201 -12.56 -0.47 12.38
C ASN A 201 -11.25 -0.61 11.58
N GLU A 202 -11.26 -0.24 10.30
CA GLU A 202 -10.10 -0.34 9.42
C GLU A 202 -8.89 0.46 9.92
N VAL A 203 -9.14 1.64 10.54
CA VAL A 203 -8.11 2.45 11.22
C VAL A 203 -7.40 1.67 12.33
N ALA A 204 -8.15 0.90 13.11
CA ALA A 204 -7.60 0.04 14.16
C ALA A 204 -6.98 -1.25 13.61
N PHE A 205 -7.54 -1.79 12.53
CA PHE A 205 -7.24 -3.12 12.01
C PHE A 205 -5.82 -3.21 11.46
N THR A 206 -5.45 -2.35 10.52
CA THR A 206 -4.15 -2.39 9.85
C THR A 206 -2.94 -2.34 10.80
N PRO A 207 -2.85 -1.40 11.77
CA PRO A 207 -1.76 -1.42 12.74
C PRO A 207 -1.80 -2.63 13.71
N ALA A 208 -2.98 -3.18 14.00
CA ALA A 208 -3.13 -4.35 14.86
C ALA A 208 -2.65 -5.64 14.16
N GLU A 209 -2.99 -5.85 12.89
CA GLU A 209 -2.50 -6.97 12.08
C GLU A 209 -0.97 -6.93 11.93
N GLY A 210 -0.43 -5.75 11.62
CA GLY A 210 1.01 -5.55 11.53
C GLY A 210 1.75 -5.83 12.83
N ALA A 211 1.17 -5.45 13.98
CA ALA A 211 1.78 -5.68 15.29
C ALA A 211 1.58 -7.11 15.82
N GLY A 212 0.40 -7.71 15.57
CA GLY A 212 -0.03 -8.98 16.14
C GLY A 212 0.48 -10.18 15.36
N ILE A 213 0.38 -10.15 14.02
CA ILE A 213 0.68 -11.31 13.17
C ILE A 213 1.81 -11.04 12.15
N GLY A 214 2.34 -9.82 12.14
CA GLY A 214 3.39 -9.39 11.22
C GLY A 214 2.90 -9.08 9.81
N GLU A 215 1.58 -8.98 9.60
CA GLU A 215 0.99 -8.65 8.30
C GLU A 215 1.12 -7.15 8.04
N SER A 216 2.17 -6.77 7.32
CA SER A 216 2.45 -5.37 7.03
C SER A 216 1.76 -4.86 5.76
N ASN A 217 1.25 -5.74 4.90
CA ASN A 217 0.66 -5.36 3.61
C ASN A 217 -0.84 -5.61 3.63
N VAL A 218 -1.56 -4.83 4.45
CA VAL A 218 -3.01 -4.83 4.48
C VAL A 218 -3.55 -3.85 3.44
N SER A 219 -4.55 -4.31 2.69
CA SER A 219 -5.38 -3.57 1.76
C SER A 219 -6.81 -3.54 2.29
N HIS A 220 -7.46 -2.40 2.14
CA HIS A 220 -8.89 -2.25 2.35
C HIS A 220 -9.56 -1.97 1.01
N ASP A 221 -10.88 -2.16 0.96
CA ASP A 221 -11.70 -1.54 -0.06
C ASP A 221 -11.94 -0.10 0.34
N ILE A 222 -11.14 0.81 -0.20
CA ILE A 222 -11.23 2.22 0.15
C ILE A 222 -12.58 2.77 -0.34
N GLY A 223 -13.44 3.12 0.61
CA GLY A 223 -14.84 3.47 0.43
C GLY A 223 -15.83 2.35 0.79
N GLY A 224 -15.36 1.20 1.27
CA GLY A 224 -16.16 0.01 1.55
C GLY A 224 -16.62 -0.73 0.29
N PHE A 225 -16.82 -2.03 0.40
CA PHE A 225 -17.23 -2.89 -0.71
C PHE A 225 -18.71 -2.74 -1.06
N HIS A 226 -19.59 -2.76 -0.06
CA HIS A 226 -21.04 -2.75 -0.26
C HIS A 226 -21.60 -1.33 -0.34
N GLY A 227 -22.56 -1.10 -1.24
CA GLY A 227 -23.25 0.17 -1.39
C GLY A 227 -22.87 0.91 -2.67
N LYS A 228 -23.83 1.65 -3.23
CA LYS A 228 -23.72 2.27 -4.55
C LYS A 228 -22.91 3.58 -4.50
N HIS A 229 -23.58 4.69 -4.19
CA HIS A 229 -22.96 6.00 -4.06
C HIS A 229 -22.87 6.37 -2.57
N LEU A 230 -21.66 6.67 -2.09
CA LEU A 230 -21.44 7.07 -0.69
C LEU A 230 -21.78 8.55 -0.49
N ALA A 231 -22.01 8.93 0.76
CA ALA A 231 -21.95 10.35 1.11
C ALA A 231 -20.55 10.91 0.81
N ASP A 232 -20.50 12.12 0.26
CA ASP A 232 -19.30 12.83 -0.19
C ASP A 232 -18.20 12.90 0.89
N ASP A 233 -18.59 13.15 2.13
CA ASP A 233 -17.70 13.23 3.29
C ASP A 233 -17.13 11.85 3.66
N LEU A 234 -17.95 10.80 3.71
CA LEU A 234 -17.50 9.43 3.96
C LEU A 234 -16.50 8.97 2.90
N TYR A 235 -16.80 9.19 1.62
CA TYR A 235 -15.87 8.88 0.52
C TYR A 235 -14.54 9.62 0.69
N ALA A 236 -14.59 10.94 0.90
CA ALA A 236 -13.40 11.77 1.06
C ALA A 236 -12.55 11.30 2.24
N ARG A 237 -13.15 11.03 3.41
CA ARG A 237 -12.42 10.57 4.60
C ARG A 237 -11.81 9.18 4.42
N TRP A 238 -12.46 8.28 3.69
CA TRP A 238 -11.90 6.96 3.39
C TRP A 238 -10.68 7.07 2.46
N VAL A 239 -10.73 7.93 1.44
CA VAL A 239 -9.56 8.18 0.56
C VAL A 239 -8.41 8.84 1.34
N GLN A 240 -8.71 9.75 2.27
CA GLN A 240 -7.71 10.34 3.16
C GLN A 240 -7.01 9.27 4.01
N PHE A 241 -7.77 8.36 4.62
CA PHE A 241 -7.25 7.20 5.34
C PHE A 241 -6.34 6.33 4.45
N GLY A 242 -6.81 5.99 3.25
CA GLY A 242 -6.10 5.17 2.27
C GLY A 242 -4.73 5.72 1.87
N ALA A 243 -4.55 7.04 1.84
CA ALA A 243 -3.27 7.66 1.51
C ALA A 243 -2.12 7.29 2.46
N PHE A 244 -2.44 6.88 3.69
CA PHE A 244 -1.50 6.50 4.74
C PHE A 244 -1.60 5.02 5.14
N GLN A 245 -2.17 4.17 4.28
CA GLN A 245 -2.19 2.71 4.43
C GLN A 245 -1.06 2.02 3.66
N PRO A 246 -0.72 0.75 3.94
CA PRO A 246 0.23 -0.01 3.11
C PRO A 246 -0.18 -0.08 1.64
N VAL A 247 -1.47 -0.32 1.37
CA VAL A 247 -2.06 -0.39 0.02
C VAL A 247 -3.27 0.56 -0.05
N LEU A 248 -3.37 1.32 -1.14
CA LEU A 248 -4.56 2.14 -1.45
C LEU A 248 -5.24 1.54 -2.68
N ARG A 249 -6.39 0.89 -2.47
CA ARG A 249 -7.19 0.27 -3.53
C ARG A 249 -8.63 0.75 -3.43
N LEU A 250 -9.10 1.48 -4.45
CA LEU A 250 -10.50 1.87 -4.59
C LEU A 250 -11.25 0.67 -5.19
N HIS A 251 -12.23 0.11 -4.49
CA HIS A 251 -12.96 -1.08 -4.94
C HIS A 251 -14.34 -1.17 -4.30
N SER A 252 -15.29 -1.80 -5.00
CA SER A 252 -16.66 -2.04 -4.54
C SER A 252 -17.37 -3.07 -5.41
N SER A 253 -18.51 -3.55 -4.93
CA SER A 253 -19.49 -4.26 -5.76
C SER A 253 -20.34 -3.25 -6.56
N HIS A 254 -19.81 -2.82 -7.71
CA HIS A 254 -20.53 -1.96 -8.68
C HIS A 254 -20.96 -0.59 -8.14
N GLY A 255 -20.27 -0.08 -7.11
CA GLY A 255 -20.51 1.24 -6.52
C GLY A 255 -19.51 2.29 -7.01
N ASP A 256 -19.87 3.56 -6.82
CA ASP A 256 -19.06 4.72 -7.18
C ASP A 256 -17.88 4.82 -6.20
N ARG A 257 -16.66 4.61 -6.66
CA ARG A 257 -15.43 4.68 -5.85
C ARG A 257 -14.32 5.47 -6.53
N LEU A 258 -14.47 5.79 -7.80
CA LEU A 258 -13.44 6.48 -8.55
C LEU A 258 -13.60 7.99 -8.34
N PRO A 259 -12.50 8.75 -8.31
CA PRO A 259 -12.55 10.17 -7.96
C PRO A 259 -13.36 11.03 -8.93
N TRP A 260 -13.61 10.55 -10.15
CA TRP A 260 -14.46 11.22 -11.14
C TRP A 260 -15.96 10.91 -11.02
N ASP A 261 -16.33 9.94 -10.17
CA ASP A 261 -17.74 9.68 -9.84
C ASP A 261 -18.30 10.71 -8.84
N TYR A 262 -17.40 11.47 -8.20
CA TYR A 262 -17.70 12.52 -7.23
C TYR A 262 -17.45 13.92 -7.79
N ALA A 263 -18.00 14.94 -7.14
CA ALA A 263 -17.81 16.35 -7.50
C ALA A 263 -17.45 17.22 -6.28
N GLY A 264 -17.16 18.50 -6.52
CA GLY A 264 -16.94 19.48 -5.46
C GLY A 264 -15.81 19.10 -4.48
N ALA A 265 -16.06 19.34 -3.19
CA ALA A 265 -15.06 19.18 -2.14
C ALA A 265 -14.59 17.72 -1.96
N ALA A 266 -15.47 16.74 -2.20
CA ALA A 266 -15.11 15.32 -2.11
C ALA A 266 -14.11 14.92 -3.20
N LYS A 267 -14.36 15.32 -4.44
CA LYS A 267 -13.42 15.12 -5.55
C LYS A 267 -12.10 15.84 -5.27
N ASP A 268 -12.14 17.12 -4.88
CA ASP A 268 -10.92 17.89 -4.61
C ASP A 268 -10.08 17.28 -3.47
N SER A 269 -10.73 16.77 -2.42
CA SER A 269 -10.08 16.00 -1.34
C SER A 269 -9.44 14.72 -1.87
N ALA A 270 -10.20 13.89 -2.59
CA ALA A 270 -9.70 12.64 -3.14
C ALA A 270 -8.51 12.87 -4.08
N GLU A 271 -8.59 13.86 -4.98
CA GLU A 271 -7.50 14.22 -5.87
C GLU A 271 -6.22 14.62 -5.12
N ARG A 272 -6.37 15.42 -4.07
CA ARG A 272 -5.26 15.88 -3.23
C ARG A 272 -4.59 14.71 -2.51
N PHE A 273 -5.37 13.82 -1.90
CA PHE A 273 -4.83 12.70 -1.12
C PHE A 273 -4.29 11.57 -2.00
N LEU A 274 -4.86 11.33 -3.18
CA LEU A 274 -4.29 10.41 -4.18
C LEU A 274 -2.93 10.91 -4.70
N ARG A 275 -2.78 12.22 -4.96
CA ARG A 275 -1.47 12.81 -5.30
C ARG A 275 -0.49 12.76 -4.13
N LEU A 276 -0.96 12.99 -2.91
CA LEU A 276 -0.14 12.86 -1.70
C LEU A 276 0.37 11.42 -1.54
N ARG A 277 -0.50 10.42 -1.69
CA ARG A 277 -0.15 9.01 -1.70
C ARG A 277 0.95 8.70 -2.70
N GLU A 278 0.78 9.16 -3.94
CA GLU A 278 1.78 8.96 -4.99
C GLU A 278 3.12 9.62 -4.63
N SER A 279 3.07 10.84 -4.07
CA SER A 279 4.29 11.49 -3.61
C SER A 279 4.98 10.74 -2.45
N LEU A 280 4.22 10.02 -1.62
CA LEU A 280 4.70 9.27 -0.47
C LEU A 280 5.36 7.93 -0.84
N VAL A 281 5.23 7.44 -2.08
CA VAL A 281 5.79 6.16 -2.53
C VAL A 281 7.25 5.94 -2.09
N PRO A 282 8.20 6.90 -2.20
CA PRO A 282 9.57 6.69 -1.74
C PRO A 282 9.70 6.42 -0.23
N TYR A 283 8.87 7.07 0.59
CA TYR A 283 8.83 6.83 2.04
C TYR A 283 8.16 5.50 2.34
N THR A 284 6.98 5.24 1.78
CA THR A 284 6.23 3.98 1.91
C THR A 284 7.08 2.77 1.52
N TYR A 285 7.79 2.86 0.41
CA TYR A 285 8.62 1.77 -0.10
C TYR A 285 9.86 1.51 0.77
N SER A 286 10.44 2.57 1.34
CA SER A 286 11.50 2.44 2.34
C SER A 286 11.00 1.75 3.62
N LEU A 287 9.75 2.01 4.03
CA LEU A 287 9.10 1.32 5.14
C LEU A 287 8.75 -0.14 4.79
N ALA A 288 8.29 -0.42 3.57
CA ALA A 288 8.05 -1.78 3.10
C ALA A 288 9.34 -2.63 3.13
N ARG A 289 10.47 -2.04 2.72
CA ARG A 289 11.77 -2.68 2.88
C ARG A 289 12.13 -2.92 4.34
N GLN A 290 11.83 -1.98 5.24
CA GLN A 290 12.05 -2.16 6.67
C GLN A 290 11.19 -3.30 7.22
N ALA A 291 9.91 -3.36 6.86
CA ALA A 291 9.01 -4.44 7.23
C ALA A 291 9.54 -5.80 6.78
N ASN A 292 9.97 -5.91 5.52
CA ASN A 292 10.60 -7.13 5.00
C ASN A 292 11.88 -7.53 5.76
N ALA A 293 12.69 -6.56 6.18
CA ALA A 293 13.98 -6.83 6.82
C ALA A 293 13.88 -7.10 8.33
N THR A 294 12.89 -6.53 9.02
CA THR A 294 12.85 -6.53 10.50
C THR A 294 11.51 -6.93 11.10
N GLY A 295 10.45 -7.08 10.30
CA GLY A 295 9.08 -7.32 10.77
C GLY A 295 8.40 -6.09 11.41
N LEU A 296 9.02 -4.90 11.36
CA LEU A 296 8.36 -3.68 11.83
C LEU A 296 7.40 -3.17 10.76
N PRO A 297 6.08 -3.11 11.02
CA PRO A 297 5.12 -2.81 9.97
C PRO A 297 5.22 -1.35 9.49
N ILE A 298 4.63 -1.10 8.31
CA ILE A 298 4.52 0.23 7.72
C ILE A 298 3.65 1.13 8.62
N THR A 299 2.43 0.70 8.90
CA THR A 299 1.53 1.29 9.91
C THR A 299 1.76 0.62 11.25
N ARG A 300 2.02 1.39 12.29
CA ARG A 300 2.47 0.88 13.59
C ARG A 300 1.49 1.29 14.66
N ALA A 301 0.95 0.30 15.36
CA ALA A 301 0.25 0.55 16.60
C ALA A 301 1.15 1.34 17.56
N LEU A 302 0.60 2.34 18.24
CA LEU A 302 1.37 3.26 19.07
C LEU A 302 2.19 2.54 20.15
N TYR A 303 1.64 1.46 20.72
CA TYR A 303 2.31 0.66 21.75
C TYR A 303 3.59 -0.04 21.26
N LEU A 304 3.83 -0.18 19.96
CA LEU A 304 5.13 -0.65 19.44
C LEU A 304 6.25 0.37 19.66
N ALA A 305 5.93 1.66 19.63
CA ALA A 305 6.89 2.75 19.84
C ALA A 305 6.89 3.26 21.28
N TYR A 306 5.76 3.16 21.97
CA TYR A 306 5.53 3.70 23.31
C TYR A 306 4.94 2.65 24.27
N PRO A 307 5.61 1.51 24.49
CA PRO A 307 5.04 0.37 25.23
C PRO A 307 4.76 0.67 26.71
N ASP A 308 5.43 1.66 27.28
CA ASP A 308 5.28 2.08 28.68
C ASP A 308 4.23 3.19 28.88
N GLN A 309 3.57 3.65 27.81
CA GLN A 309 2.54 4.70 27.87
C GLN A 309 1.15 4.05 27.80
N PRO A 310 0.33 4.14 28.87
CA PRO A 310 -1.03 3.58 28.86
C PRO A 310 -1.90 4.13 27.71
N ASP A 311 -1.75 5.43 27.42
CA ASP A 311 -2.46 6.11 26.34
C ASP A 311 -2.14 5.47 24.97
N ALA A 312 -0.94 4.91 24.77
CA ALA A 312 -0.59 4.22 23.52
C ALA A 312 -1.44 2.97 23.25
N TYR A 313 -2.03 2.37 24.27
CA TYR A 313 -3.00 1.27 24.12
C TYR A 313 -4.42 1.82 24.01
N GLN A 314 -4.75 2.86 24.77
CA GLN A 314 -6.07 3.48 24.74
C GLN A 314 -6.42 4.08 23.37
N PHE A 315 -5.44 4.68 22.69
CA PHE A 315 -5.63 5.33 21.39
C PHE A 315 -5.24 4.45 20.19
N ALA A 316 -4.83 3.20 20.42
CA ALA A 316 -4.36 2.30 19.36
C ALA A 316 -5.43 1.98 18.29
N SER A 317 -6.71 2.21 18.58
CA SER A 317 -7.82 2.01 17.64
C SER A 317 -8.22 3.27 16.88
N THR A 318 -7.65 4.44 17.19
CA THR A 318 -8.05 5.72 16.58
C THR A 318 -6.90 6.40 15.85
N GLU A 319 -5.66 6.02 16.14
CA GLU A 319 -4.48 6.59 15.51
C GLU A 319 -3.31 5.60 15.52
N TYR A 320 -2.35 5.84 14.63
CA TYR A 320 -1.17 5.00 14.45
C TYR A 320 0.01 5.83 13.95
N LEU A 321 1.21 5.25 13.99
CA LEU A 321 2.35 5.83 13.30
C LEU A 321 2.49 5.28 11.88
N TYR A 322 2.64 6.15 10.88
CA TYR A 322 3.05 5.79 9.53
C TYR A 322 4.59 5.82 9.43
N GLY A 323 5.19 4.65 9.59
CA GLY A 323 6.60 4.49 9.88
C GLY A 323 6.95 5.05 11.26
N PRO A 324 8.19 5.47 11.50
CA PRO A 324 8.57 6.02 12.81
C PRO A 324 8.26 7.52 12.95
N ASN A 325 8.12 8.27 11.86
CA ASN A 325 8.19 9.74 11.89
C ASN A 325 6.84 10.46 11.83
N VAL A 326 5.76 9.78 11.46
CA VAL A 326 4.48 10.42 11.13
C VAL A 326 3.39 9.81 12.01
N LEU A 327 2.68 10.63 12.78
CA LEU A 327 1.46 10.27 13.51
C LEU A 327 0.26 10.58 12.62
N VAL A 328 -0.65 9.63 12.47
CA VAL A 328 -1.86 9.76 11.64
C VAL A 328 -3.07 9.38 12.48
N ALA A 329 -4.05 10.27 12.57
CA ALA A 329 -5.33 10.02 13.23
C ALA A 329 -6.47 10.32 12.24
N PRO A 330 -6.90 9.32 11.44
CA PRO A 330 -7.94 9.51 10.43
C PRO A 330 -9.27 9.99 11.03
N VAL A 331 -10.03 10.77 10.26
CA VAL A 331 -11.37 11.22 10.66
C VAL A 331 -12.39 10.12 10.37
N THR A 332 -13.10 9.66 11.39
CA THR A 332 -14.06 8.55 11.30
C THR A 332 -15.47 8.96 11.73
N THR A 333 -15.81 10.25 11.60
CA THR A 333 -17.12 10.80 11.96
C THR A 333 -17.71 11.65 10.83
N PRO A 334 -19.04 11.68 10.66
CA PRO A 334 -19.72 12.49 9.64
C PRO A 334 -19.39 13.98 9.71
N GLY A 335 -19.38 14.62 8.55
CA GLY A 335 -19.25 16.07 8.37
C GLY A 335 -18.05 16.48 7.50
N GLU A 336 -18.24 17.57 6.74
CA GLU A 336 -17.15 18.21 6.00
C GLU A 336 -16.11 18.84 6.93
N GLN A 337 -16.54 19.24 8.13
CA GLN A 337 -15.69 19.68 9.24
C GLN A 337 -15.72 18.61 10.33
N ALA A 338 -14.57 18.34 10.94
CA ALA A 338 -14.46 17.32 11.96
C ALA A 338 -13.50 17.72 13.09
N ASP A 339 -13.87 17.29 14.29
CA ASP A 339 -13.09 17.40 15.52
C ASP A 339 -12.57 16.01 15.89
N THR A 340 -11.26 15.80 15.76
CA THR A 340 -10.62 14.52 16.08
C THR A 340 -9.82 14.66 17.37
N THR A 341 -10.05 13.76 18.33
CA THR A 341 -9.24 13.70 19.55
C THR A 341 -7.99 12.87 19.28
N VAL A 342 -6.83 13.48 19.45
CA VAL A 342 -5.51 12.91 19.10
C VAL A 342 -4.66 12.89 20.37
N TRP A 343 -4.02 11.75 20.68
CA TRP A 343 -3.00 11.68 21.70
C TRP A 343 -1.63 11.82 21.05
N PHE A 344 -0.93 12.90 21.43
CA PHE A 344 0.43 13.18 21.02
C PHE A 344 1.38 12.49 21.99
N PRO A 345 2.19 11.51 21.56
CA PRO A 345 3.19 10.88 22.40
C PRO A 345 4.28 11.87 22.85
N PRO A 346 5.13 11.51 23.85
CA PRO A 346 6.24 12.35 24.28
C PRO A 346 7.11 12.85 23.12
N GLY A 347 7.31 14.17 23.06
CA GLY A 347 8.02 14.86 21.98
C GLY A 347 7.21 16.02 21.39
N THR A 348 7.78 16.69 20.41
CA THR A 348 7.10 17.76 19.66
C THR A 348 6.70 17.24 18.28
N TRP A 349 5.51 17.60 17.84
CA TRP A 349 4.86 17.13 16.63
C TRP A 349 4.42 18.32 15.81
N THR A 350 4.73 18.34 14.52
CA THR A 350 4.38 19.44 13.61
C THR A 350 3.36 18.97 12.59
N ASP A 351 2.23 19.64 12.50
CA ASP A 351 1.17 19.35 11.53
C ASP A 351 1.73 19.45 10.10
N TRP A 352 1.51 18.41 9.29
CA TRP A 352 2.01 18.29 7.93
C TRP A 352 1.43 19.37 6.98
N PHE A 353 0.20 19.79 7.22
CA PHE A 353 -0.56 20.71 6.37
C PHE A 353 -0.45 22.16 6.84
N THR A 354 -0.55 22.40 8.15
CA THR A 354 -0.60 23.77 8.71
C THR A 354 0.75 24.25 9.25
N GLY A 355 1.64 23.32 9.63
CA GLY A 355 2.90 23.64 10.31
C GLY A 355 2.74 24.01 11.78
N GLU A 356 1.54 23.90 12.36
CA GLU A 356 1.32 24.09 13.79
C GLU A 356 2.05 23.01 14.61
N GLN A 357 2.58 23.39 15.78
CA GLN A 357 3.27 22.48 16.67
C GLN A 357 2.45 22.13 17.92
N VAL A 358 2.49 20.85 18.28
CA VAL A 358 1.95 20.32 19.52
C VAL A 358 3.05 19.59 20.28
N THR A 359 3.19 19.87 21.57
CA THR A 359 4.14 19.16 22.45
C THR A 359 3.37 18.16 23.31
N GLY A 360 3.74 16.88 23.18
CA GLY A 360 3.26 15.78 24.01
C GLY A 360 4.19 15.47 25.20
N PRO A 361 3.79 14.58 26.12
CA PRO A 361 2.55 13.79 26.08
C PRO A 361 1.33 14.67 26.33
N ALA A 362 0.35 14.62 25.43
CA ALA A 362 -0.83 15.48 25.50
C ALA A 362 -1.95 14.96 24.62
N THR A 363 -3.19 15.04 25.08
CA THR A 363 -4.37 14.87 24.22
C THR A 363 -4.88 16.24 23.77
N ARG A 364 -5.20 16.39 22.48
CA ARG A 364 -5.80 17.61 21.91
C ARG A 364 -6.91 17.25 20.93
N THR A 365 -7.87 18.16 20.80
CA THR A 365 -8.82 18.14 19.70
C THR A 365 -8.22 18.89 18.52
N VAL A 366 -8.17 18.23 17.36
CA VAL A 366 -7.68 18.78 16.09
C VAL A 366 -8.88 19.02 15.18
N HIS A 367 -8.98 20.24 14.66
CA HIS A 367 -10.07 20.66 13.79
C HIS A 367 -9.62 20.58 12.33
N THR A 368 -10.37 19.88 11.49
CA THR A 368 -10.04 19.70 10.06
C THR A 368 -11.26 19.82 9.16
N ASP A 369 -11.03 20.21 7.90
CA ASP A 369 -12.01 20.15 6.83
C ASP A 369 -11.70 18.98 5.87
N LEU A 370 -12.38 18.89 4.72
CA LEU A 370 -12.06 17.86 3.71
C LEU A 370 -10.72 18.09 3.01
N SER A 371 -10.06 19.23 3.16
CA SER A 371 -8.75 19.48 2.55
C SER A 371 -7.57 18.93 3.35
N THR A 372 -7.79 18.57 4.62
CA THR A 372 -6.78 18.03 5.54
C THR A 372 -7.33 16.90 6.42
N MET A 373 -6.45 16.23 7.14
CA MET A 373 -6.78 15.39 8.29
C MET A 373 -5.62 15.45 9.29
N PRO A 374 -5.77 15.00 10.55
CA PRO A 374 -4.69 14.98 11.52
C PRO A 374 -3.49 14.13 11.06
N VAL A 375 -2.42 14.79 10.62
CA VAL A 375 -1.14 14.17 10.21
C VAL A 375 0.00 15.01 10.73
N PHE A 376 0.85 14.43 11.59
CA PHE A 376 1.91 15.16 12.26
C PHE A 376 3.26 14.49 12.10
N VAL A 377 4.31 15.28 11.83
CA VAL A 377 5.69 14.81 11.78
C VAL A 377 6.38 15.13 13.10
N ARG A 378 6.96 14.12 13.76
CA ARG A 378 7.74 14.34 15.00
C ARG A 378 8.96 15.20 14.73
N SER A 379 9.38 16.03 15.69
CA SER A 379 10.63 16.81 15.61
C SER A 379 11.83 15.92 15.29
N GLY A 380 12.66 16.37 14.35
CA GLY A 380 13.76 15.61 13.76
C GLY A 380 13.32 14.55 12.73
N GLY A 381 12.02 14.25 12.63
CA GLY A 381 11.47 13.33 11.65
C GLY A 381 11.73 13.79 10.21
N ILE A 382 12.14 12.86 9.36
CA ILE A 382 12.41 13.11 7.93
C ILE A 382 11.46 12.24 7.11
N VAL A 383 10.71 12.85 6.19
CA VAL A 383 9.82 12.17 5.25
C VAL A 383 10.30 12.46 3.83
N THR A 384 10.68 11.41 3.10
CA THR A 384 11.17 11.51 1.71
C THR A 384 10.04 11.26 0.73
N THR A 385 9.69 12.28 -0.05
CA THR A 385 8.64 12.19 -1.08
C THR A 385 9.20 12.47 -2.46
N ARG A 386 8.43 12.14 -3.51
CA ARG A 386 8.65 12.67 -4.85
C ARG A 386 8.45 14.19 -4.83
N THR A 387 9.23 14.91 -5.65
CA THR A 387 8.95 16.33 -5.92
C THR A 387 8.05 16.45 -7.14
N GLY A 388 6.88 17.05 -6.95
CA GLY A 388 5.88 17.25 -8.02
C GLY A 388 5.00 16.02 -8.24
N ASP A 389 3.93 16.23 -9.00
CA ASP A 389 2.95 15.19 -9.30
C ASP A 389 3.35 14.38 -10.54
N VAL A 390 3.08 13.08 -10.50
CA VAL A 390 3.21 12.15 -11.63
C VAL A 390 1.90 11.38 -11.82
N SER A 391 1.77 10.68 -12.95
CA SER A 391 0.60 9.86 -13.25
C SER A 391 0.65 8.45 -12.64
N GLY A 392 1.76 8.07 -12.01
CA GLY A 392 2.04 6.76 -11.40
C GLY A 392 3.57 6.61 -11.23
N ASP A 393 4.02 5.51 -10.67
CA ASP A 393 5.44 5.24 -10.41
C ASP A 393 6.18 4.69 -11.64
N THR A 394 5.54 3.76 -12.37
CA THR A 394 6.13 3.13 -13.55
C THR A 394 6.43 4.16 -14.65
N GLY A 395 7.68 4.15 -15.14
CA GLY A 395 8.16 5.10 -16.14
C GLY A 395 8.50 6.48 -15.59
N HIS A 396 8.35 6.70 -14.28
CA HIS A 396 8.64 7.97 -13.60
C HIS A 396 9.75 7.78 -12.56
N PRO A 397 11.01 7.52 -12.95
CA PRO A 397 12.09 7.31 -11.98
C PRO A 397 12.28 8.53 -11.06
N LEU A 398 12.74 8.29 -9.83
CA LEU A 398 12.88 9.31 -8.77
C LEU A 398 14.06 10.27 -9.04
N THR A 399 13.93 11.10 -10.07
CA THR A 399 14.90 12.12 -10.49
C THR A 399 14.77 13.42 -9.70
N ALA A 400 13.65 13.62 -8.99
CA ALA A 400 13.43 14.75 -8.09
C ALA A 400 12.75 14.27 -6.79
N ALA A 401 13.37 14.57 -5.65
CA ALA A 401 12.89 14.15 -4.34
C ALA A 401 12.86 15.30 -3.33
N THR A 402 11.87 15.28 -2.44
CA THR A 402 11.72 16.22 -1.34
C THR A 402 12.02 15.54 -0.01
N ALA A 403 12.91 16.10 0.81
CA ALA A 403 13.04 15.76 2.21
C ALA A 403 12.27 16.78 3.04
N THR A 404 11.11 16.39 3.57
CA THR A 404 10.32 17.22 4.51
C THR A 404 10.72 16.86 5.93
N ILE A 405 11.04 17.86 6.74
CA ILE A 405 11.66 17.71 8.07
C ILE A 405 10.94 18.62 9.05
N ALA A 406 10.49 18.09 10.19
CA ALA A 406 10.06 18.92 11.32
C ALA A 406 11.28 19.31 12.17
N THR A 407 11.47 20.59 12.43
CA THR A 407 12.60 21.12 13.24
C THR A 407 12.44 20.75 14.72
N GLY A 408 13.46 21.03 15.53
CA GLY A 408 13.43 20.83 16.99
C GLY A 408 13.98 19.49 17.47
N GLY A 409 14.70 18.75 16.62
CA GLY A 409 15.29 17.46 16.99
C GLY A 409 16.29 16.94 15.96
N ASP A 410 17.11 15.97 16.36
CA ASP A 410 17.99 15.25 15.43
C ASP A 410 17.24 14.06 14.82
N GLY A 411 17.56 13.67 13.60
CA GLY A 411 16.93 12.49 12.99
C GLY A 411 17.69 11.91 11.82
N ARG A 412 17.35 10.66 11.49
CA ARG A 412 17.97 9.89 10.42
C ARG A 412 16.95 9.00 9.75
N VAL A 413 17.04 8.91 8.44
CA VAL A 413 16.31 7.94 7.61
C VAL A 413 17.21 7.41 6.51
N SER A 414 16.82 6.31 5.90
CA SER A 414 17.43 5.81 4.67
C SER A 414 16.36 5.70 3.60
N LEU A 415 16.54 6.44 2.50
CA LEU A 415 15.78 6.20 1.28
C LEU A 415 16.29 4.90 0.65
N TYR A 416 15.41 3.92 0.49
CA TYR A 416 15.68 2.66 -0.18
C TYR A 416 15.06 2.66 -1.58
N GLU A 417 15.79 2.12 -2.55
CA GLU A 417 15.38 2.01 -3.94
C GLU A 417 15.87 0.68 -4.50
N ASP A 418 15.07 0.02 -5.33
CA ASP A 418 15.47 -1.11 -6.17
C ASP A 418 14.70 -1.03 -7.51
N ALA A 419 14.72 -2.09 -8.31
CA ALA A 419 14.05 -2.10 -9.60
C ALA A 419 12.50 -2.07 -9.54
N GLY A 420 11.90 -2.13 -8.34
CA GLY A 420 10.44 -2.13 -8.14
C GLY A 420 9.78 -3.49 -8.36
N ASP A 421 10.32 -4.30 -9.27
CA ASP A 421 9.89 -5.67 -9.56
C ASP A 421 11.09 -6.63 -9.63
N GLY A 422 10.79 -7.92 -9.61
CA GLY A 422 11.73 -9.02 -9.62
C GLY A 422 12.47 -9.22 -8.30
N ASN A 423 13.39 -10.19 -8.33
CA ASN A 423 14.10 -10.67 -7.13
C ASN A 423 15.54 -10.13 -7.02
N GLY A 424 15.92 -9.14 -7.85
CA GLY A 424 17.26 -8.55 -7.84
C GLY A 424 17.67 -8.03 -6.46
N TYR A 425 16.72 -7.51 -5.67
CA TYR A 425 16.95 -7.00 -4.33
C TYR A 425 17.49 -8.07 -3.36
N GLN A 426 17.12 -9.34 -3.54
CA GLN A 426 17.62 -10.47 -2.75
C GLN A 426 19.10 -10.77 -3.05
N HIS A 427 19.58 -10.32 -4.21
CA HIS A 427 20.96 -10.49 -4.68
C HIS A 427 21.78 -9.18 -4.60
N GLY A 428 21.32 -8.22 -3.80
CA GLY A 428 22.01 -6.95 -3.58
C GLY A 428 21.85 -5.91 -4.69
N GLN A 429 20.92 -6.12 -5.65
CA GLN A 429 20.55 -5.10 -6.64
C GLN A 429 19.56 -4.11 -6.02
N SER A 430 20.09 -3.26 -5.15
CA SER A 430 19.35 -2.16 -4.53
C SER A 430 20.29 -1.01 -4.23
N ALA A 431 19.73 0.15 -3.92
CA ALA A 431 20.45 1.33 -3.52
C ALA A 431 19.87 1.93 -2.24
N THR A 432 20.73 2.56 -1.46
CA THR A 432 20.34 3.33 -0.27
C THR A 432 20.98 4.70 -0.27
N THR A 433 20.21 5.72 0.12
CA THR A 433 20.70 7.08 0.35
C THR A 433 20.37 7.44 1.79
N ALA A 434 21.39 7.61 2.64
CA ALA A 434 21.20 7.99 4.03
C ALA A 434 20.95 9.50 4.15
N LEU A 435 19.93 9.90 4.90
CA LEU A 435 19.68 11.30 5.25
C LEU A 435 19.84 11.47 6.76
N SER A 436 20.58 12.48 7.18
CA SER A 436 20.72 12.84 8.60
C SER A 436 20.52 14.34 8.80
N TYR A 437 19.60 14.68 9.69
CA TYR A 437 19.31 16.03 10.13
C TYR A 437 19.81 16.23 11.55
N THR A 438 20.43 17.38 11.81
CA THR A 438 20.89 17.77 13.15
C THR A 438 20.64 19.25 13.41
N GLU A 439 20.34 19.57 14.66
CA GLU A 439 20.09 20.94 15.10
C GLU A 439 20.93 21.29 16.33
N ARG A 440 21.71 22.37 16.22
CA ARG A 440 22.64 22.83 17.28
C ARG A 440 22.76 24.35 17.25
N GLY A 441 22.43 24.99 18.38
CA GLY A 441 22.66 26.43 18.59
C GLY A 441 22.01 27.33 17.56
N GLY A 442 20.76 27.03 17.16
CA GLY A 442 20.01 27.78 16.14
C GLY A 442 20.43 27.52 14.69
N ALA A 443 21.42 26.66 14.47
CA ALA A 443 21.79 26.21 13.13
C ALA A 443 21.25 24.79 12.88
N THR A 444 20.74 24.58 11.66
CA THR A 444 20.28 23.27 11.21
C THR A 444 21.20 22.76 10.10
N ARG A 445 21.38 21.45 10.05
CA ARG A 445 22.15 20.78 9.02
C ARG A 445 21.43 19.53 8.56
N LEU A 446 21.13 19.46 7.26
CA LEU A 446 20.80 18.22 6.58
C LEU A 446 22.02 17.71 5.80
N THR A 447 22.35 16.44 5.97
CA THR A 447 23.29 15.72 5.10
C THR A 447 22.53 14.67 4.32
N ILE A 448 22.63 14.72 3.00
CA ILE A 448 22.17 13.71 2.06
C ILE A 448 23.43 12.95 1.64
N GLY A 449 23.56 11.69 2.05
CA GLY A 449 24.73 10.88 1.76
C GLY A 449 24.84 10.49 0.29
N SER A 450 26.02 10.03 -0.13
CA SER A 450 26.18 9.34 -1.41
C SER A 450 25.32 8.08 -1.43
N ARG A 451 24.71 7.80 -2.59
CA ARG A 451 24.07 6.52 -2.90
C ARG A 451 25.05 5.38 -2.67
N ARG A 452 24.63 4.36 -1.93
CA ARG A 452 25.35 3.08 -1.77
C ARG A 452 24.56 1.98 -2.46
N GLY A 453 25.24 1.17 -3.27
CA GLY A 453 24.60 0.15 -4.10
C GLY A 453 24.10 0.70 -5.44
N GLY A 454 23.42 -0.16 -6.18
CA GLY A 454 22.88 0.13 -7.51
C GLY A 454 22.01 -1.03 -7.99
N TYR A 455 21.15 -0.72 -8.96
CA TYR A 455 20.25 -1.67 -9.58
C TYR A 455 19.98 -1.23 -11.03
N PRO A 456 19.54 -2.13 -11.93
CA PRO A 456 19.16 -1.75 -13.29
C PRO A 456 18.08 -0.67 -13.28
N GLY A 457 18.34 0.49 -13.91
CA GLY A 457 17.41 1.62 -13.93
C GLY A 457 17.62 2.67 -12.83
N ALA A 458 18.60 2.48 -11.94
CA ALA A 458 18.91 3.47 -10.91
C ALA A 458 19.35 4.82 -11.51
N VAL A 459 18.80 5.93 -11.02
CA VAL A 459 19.12 7.27 -11.54
C VAL A 459 20.52 7.74 -11.12
N ASP A 460 21.27 8.29 -12.07
CA ASP A 460 22.61 8.84 -11.80
C ASP A 460 22.58 10.28 -11.31
N THR A 461 21.51 11.01 -11.60
CA THR A 461 21.32 12.40 -11.18
C THR A 461 19.99 12.58 -10.48
N ARG A 462 19.98 13.38 -9.41
CA ARG A 462 18.78 13.72 -8.64
C ARG A 462 18.81 15.18 -8.23
N THR A 463 17.66 15.83 -8.34
CA THR A 463 17.42 17.15 -7.72
C THR A 463 16.77 16.94 -6.36
N TRP A 464 17.24 17.65 -5.34
CA TRP A 464 16.66 17.60 -4.01
C TRP A 464 15.97 18.91 -3.65
N THR A 465 14.80 18.80 -3.03
CA THR A 465 14.15 19.88 -2.31
C THR A 465 14.16 19.55 -0.82
N VAL A 466 14.53 20.50 0.03
CA VAL A 466 14.45 20.35 1.49
C VAL A 466 13.36 21.28 1.99
N ARG A 467 12.38 20.74 2.73
CA ARG A 467 11.34 21.51 3.40
C ARG A 467 11.54 21.38 4.90
N LEU A 468 11.87 22.48 5.58
CA LEU A 468 11.91 22.54 7.04
C LEU A 468 10.59 23.16 7.53
N LEU A 469 9.77 22.33 8.18
CA LEU A 469 8.53 22.75 8.83
C LEU A 469 8.88 23.44 10.15
N HIS A 470 8.19 24.54 10.45
CA HIS A 470 8.42 25.34 11.67
C HIS A 470 9.89 25.78 11.83
N ALA A 471 10.49 26.27 10.76
CA ALA A 471 11.84 26.84 10.80
C ALA A 471 11.76 28.36 11.00
N ASP A 472 12.76 28.96 11.65
CA ASP A 472 12.92 30.41 11.60
C ASP A 472 13.32 30.87 10.20
N ARG A 473 13.02 32.14 9.88
CA ARG A 473 13.49 32.74 8.62
C ARG A 473 15.03 32.76 8.63
N PRO A 474 15.68 32.12 7.64
CA PRO A 474 17.13 31.99 7.67
C PRO A 474 17.81 33.33 7.36
N THR A 475 18.93 33.56 8.04
CA THR A 475 19.90 34.60 7.69
C THR A 475 20.85 34.12 6.60
N ARG A 476 21.11 32.81 6.53
CA ARG A 476 21.98 32.22 5.52
C ARG A 476 21.63 30.76 5.26
N VAL A 477 21.48 30.43 3.97
CA VAL A 477 21.37 29.05 3.49
C VAL A 477 22.58 28.73 2.63
N THR A 478 23.25 27.62 2.89
CA THR A 478 24.32 27.12 2.02
C THR A 478 24.11 25.67 1.63
N VAL A 479 24.49 25.33 0.40
CA VAL A 479 24.55 23.96 -0.11
C VAL A 479 25.98 23.69 -0.54
N ASP A 480 26.59 22.65 0.03
CA ASP A 480 27.99 22.26 -0.22
C ASP A 480 28.97 23.43 -0.02
N GLY A 481 28.69 24.25 1.00
CA GLY A 481 29.45 25.45 1.35
C GLY A 481 29.18 26.69 0.49
N ARG A 482 28.40 26.58 -0.59
CA ARG A 482 28.02 27.72 -1.44
C ARG A 482 26.72 28.34 -0.96
N ALA A 483 26.70 29.67 -0.79
CA ALA A 483 25.49 30.38 -0.40
C ALA A 483 24.44 30.32 -1.52
N LEU A 484 23.19 30.09 -1.13
CA LEU A 484 22.04 30.16 -2.04
C LEU A 484 21.30 31.50 -1.88
N ALA A 485 20.83 32.03 -3.00
CA ALA A 485 19.99 33.23 -3.02
C ALA A 485 18.53 32.91 -2.70
N ALA A 486 17.81 33.88 -2.13
CA ALA A 486 16.37 33.80 -1.97
C ALA A 486 15.70 33.86 -3.36
N ARG A 487 14.94 32.82 -3.72
CA ARG A 487 14.24 32.67 -5.01
C ARG A 487 13.01 31.80 -4.85
N ASP A 488 11.94 32.17 -5.55
CA ASP A 488 10.70 31.38 -5.55
C ASP A 488 10.80 30.14 -6.46
N THR A 489 11.64 30.19 -7.50
CA THR A 489 11.82 29.12 -8.49
C THR A 489 13.29 28.82 -8.79
N GLY A 490 13.54 27.58 -9.24
CA GLY A 490 14.89 27.07 -9.51
C GLY A 490 15.75 26.88 -8.24
N PRO A 491 17.06 26.64 -8.39
CA PRO A 491 17.97 26.50 -7.26
C PRO A 491 18.05 27.79 -6.43
N GLY A 492 17.80 27.67 -5.13
CA GLY A 492 17.61 28.82 -4.23
C GLY A 492 16.81 28.42 -3.01
N TRP A 493 16.36 29.40 -2.23
CA TRP A 493 15.47 29.15 -1.10
C TRP A 493 14.31 30.14 -1.03
N SER A 494 13.19 29.69 -0.50
CA SER A 494 11.98 30.49 -0.27
C SER A 494 11.42 30.19 1.13
N TYR A 495 10.77 31.16 1.76
CA TYR A 495 10.21 31.02 3.12
C TYR A 495 8.74 31.45 3.17
N PRO A 496 7.81 30.73 2.52
CA PRO A 496 6.38 30.98 2.65
C PRO A 496 5.85 30.41 3.97
N GLY A 497 5.05 31.20 4.70
CA GLY A 497 4.19 30.70 5.79
C GLY A 497 4.89 29.86 6.86
N GLY A 498 6.10 30.23 7.29
CA GLY A 498 6.82 29.49 8.35
C GLY A 498 7.54 28.21 7.90
N THR A 499 7.53 27.90 6.60
CA THR A 499 8.24 26.74 6.03
C THR A 499 9.41 27.20 5.19
N LEU A 500 10.63 26.80 5.54
CA LEU A 500 11.80 27.03 4.68
C LEU A 500 11.87 25.95 3.61
N THR A 501 11.85 26.35 2.34
CA THR A 501 12.07 25.46 1.20
C THR A 501 13.41 25.78 0.56
N VAL A 502 14.32 24.82 0.49
CA VAL A 502 15.62 24.92 -0.16
C VAL A 502 15.65 23.98 -1.37
N ARG A 503 15.84 24.52 -2.57
CA ARG A 503 15.95 23.76 -3.81
C ARG A 503 17.40 23.68 -4.22
N LEU A 504 17.94 22.47 -4.27
CA LEU A 504 19.33 22.22 -4.65
C LEU A 504 19.44 22.23 -6.18
N PRO A 505 20.61 22.58 -6.75
CA PRO A 505 20.93 22.24 -8.13
C PRO A 505 20.90 20.71 -8.34
N ALA A 506 20.67 20.26 -9.58
CA ALA A 506 20.79 18.85 -9.91
C ALA A 506 22.22 18.36 -9.61
N GLY A 507 22.33 17.22 -8.92
CA GLY A 507 23.59 16.62 -8.52
C GLY A 507 23.65 15.13 -8.85
N THR A 508 24.86 14.58 -8.91
CA THR A 508 25.06 13.14 -9.08
C THR A 508 24.68 12.40 -7.80
N THR A 509 23.96 11.28 -7.90
CA THR A 509 23.56 10.49 -6.71
C THR A 509 24.75 9.86 -5.97
N SER A 510 25.92 9.77 -6.60
CA SER A 510 27.17 9.32 -5.97
C SER A 510 27.86 10.37 -5.11
N ALA A 511 27.46 11.65 -5.19
CA ALA A 511 28.04 12.72 -4.37
C ALA A 511 27.12 13.04 -3.19
N PRO A 512 27.67 13.27 -1.98
CA PRO A 512 26.87 13.72 -0.87
C PRO A 512 26.54 15.21 -1.02
N HIS A 513 25.42 15.64 -0.45
CA HIS A 513 25.06 17.04 -0.31
C HIS A 513 24.92 17.43 1.15
N ARG A 514 25.38 18.64 1.49
CA ARG A 514 25.20 19.23 2.82
C ARG A 514 24.46 20.56 2.70
N VAL A 515 23.31 20.63 3.35
CA VAL A 515 22.50 21.85 3.47
C VAL A 515 22.68 22.38 4.89
N ASP A 516 23.27 23.56 5.02
CA ASP A 516 23.43 24.27 6.29
C ASP A 516 22.50 25.49 6.28
N VAL A 517 21.71 25.66 7.34
CA VAL A 517 20.80 26.79 7.54
C VAL A 517 21.15 27.47 8.87
N ARG A 518 21.20 28.80 8.85
CA ARG A 518 21.41 29.69 10.00
C ARG A 518 20.51 30.90 9.92
#